data_AF-A0AAE3ZS44-F1
#
_entry.id   AF-A0AAE3ZS44-F1
#
_cell.length_a   1.000
_cell.length_b   1.000
_cell.length_c   1.000
_cell.angle_alpha   90.00
_cell.angle_beta   90.00
_cell.angle_gamma   90.00
#
_symmetry.space_group_name_H-M   'P 1'
#
loop_
_entity.id
_entity.type
_entity.pdbx_description
1 polymer ?
#
loop_
_entity_poly.entity_id
_entity_poly.type
_entity_poly.pdbx_seq_one_letter_code
_entity_poly.pdbx_strand_id
1 'polypeptide(L)'
;MAGIDLTALIAASRVLLLDFDGPVCGLFAGHPAAGIATALRRLLVERGVPVVPDESDPMEVLRYAATLGRPALTREVEDALCAAELVAARSAEPTPYARELLVAAHRTGRRSSPTTPPPPAVPISPVRSWSVSCIRSSAGRTPIPRA
;
A
#
# COMPACT_ATOMS: atom_id res chain seq x y z
N MET A 1 -9.13 7.59 30.15
CA MET A 1 -9.67 7.38 28.79
C MET A 1 -10.17 5.95 28.72
N ALA A 2 -11.47 5.74 28.55
CA ALA A 2 -11.99 4.41 28.26
C ALA A 2 -11.39 3.99 26.89
N GLY A 3 -10.68 2.87 26.86
CA GLY A 3 -10.10 2.34 25.64
C GLY A 3 -11.22 2.07 24.62
N ILE A 4 -10.91 2.25 23.34
CA ILE A 4 -11.82 1.87 22.27
C ILE A 4 -12.02 0.35 22.36
N ASP A 5 -13.27 -0.08 22.58
CA ASP A 5 -13.62 -1.50 22.42
C ASP A 5 -13.66 -1.83 20.93
N LEU A 6 -12.55 -2.39 20.45
CA LEU A 6 -12.39 -2.81 19.07
C LEU A 6 -13.45 -3.85 18.66
N THR A 7 -13.91 -4.68 19.61
CA THR A 7 -14.94 -5.69 19.35
C THR A 7 -16.27 -5.03 18.99
N ALA A 8 -16.71 -4.08 19.82
CA ALA A 8 -17.92 -3.30 19.56
C ALA A 8 -17.81 -2.50 18.25
N LEU A 9 -16.65 -1.91 17.97
CA LEU A 9 -16.42 -1.14 16.74
C LEU A 9 -16.50 -2.02 15.49
N ILE A 10 -15.84 -3.17 15.49
CA ILE A 10 -15.89 -4.12 14.37
C ILE A 10 -17.32 -4.67 14.20
N ALA A 11 -18.01 -4.98 15.31
CA ALA A 11 -19.39 -5.46 15.30
C ALA A 11 -20.37 -4.48 14.63
N ALA A 12 -20.22 -3.18 14.89
CA ALA A 12 -21.05 -2.12 14.29
C ALA A 12 -20.66 -1.77 12.83
N SER A 13 -19.49 -2.21 12.36
CA SER A 13 -18.96 -1.83 11.06
C SER A 13 -19.49 -2.71 9.92
N ARG A 14 -19.88 -2.07 8.80
CA ARG A 14 -20.29 -2.77 7.56
C ARG A 14 -19.14 -2.98 6.57
N VAL A 15 -18.05 -2.23 6.73
CA VAL A 15 -16.86 -2.25 5.89
C VAL A 15 -15.63 -2.22 6.78
N LEU A 16 -14.65 -3.07 6.48
CA LEU A 16 -13.31 -3.02 7.08
C LEU A 16 -12.32 -2.58 5.99
N LEU A 17 -11.75 -1.39 6.16
CA LEU A 17 -10.64 -0.92 5.35
C LEU A 17 -9.36 -1.23 6.12
N LEU A 18 -8.53 -2.10 5.57
CA LEU A 18 -7.29 -2.52 6.22
C LEU A 18 -6.11 -2.04 5.38
N ASP A 19 -5.10 -1.48 6.03
CA ASP A 19 -3.85 -1.22 5.35
C ASP A 19 -3.19 -2.53 4.92
N PHE A 20 -2.53 -2.49 3.76
CA PHE A 20 -1.84 -3.66 3.24
C PHE A 20 -0.59 -3.98 4.06
N ASP A 21 0.15 -2.93 4.46
CA ASP A 21 1.32 -3.05 5.32
C ASP A 21 0.95 -3.01 6.81
N GLY A 22 1.26 -4.09 7.54
CA GLY A 22 0.95 -4.28 8.95
C GLY A 22 -0.27 -5.19 9.18
N PRO A 23 -1.51 -4.75 8.94
CA PRO A 23 -2.71 -5.58 9.19
C PRO A 23 -2.87 -6.78 8.26
N VAL A 24 -2.43 -6.67 7.00
CA VAL A 24 -2.58 -7.74 6.00
C VAL A 24 -1.27 -8.51 5.79
N CYS A 25 -0.15 -7.80 5.60
CA CYS A 25 1.18 -8.38 5.49
C CYS A 25 2.26 -7.40 5.97
N GLY A 26 3.43 -7.90 6.36
CA GLY A 26 4.59 -7.06 6.64
C GLY A 26 5.29 -6.65 5.35
N LEU A 27 4.75 -5.66 4.63
CA LEU A 27 5.27 -5.22 3.34
C LEU A 27 6.72 -4.72 3.47
N PHE A 28 6.97 -3.87 4.46
CA PHE A 28 8.30 -3.26 4.66
C PHE A 28 9.15 -3.97 5.72
N ALA A 29 8.73 -5.13 6.23
CA ALA A 29 9.49 -5.88 7.25
C ALA A 29 10.87 -6.36 6.73
N GLY A 30 10.95 -6.75 5.45
CA GLY A 30 12.20 -7.12 4.78
C GLY A 30 12.83 -6.01 3.92
N HIS A 31 12.09 -4.92 3.69
CA HIS A 31 12.49 -3.79 2.84
C HIS A 31 12.09 -2.48 3.52
N PRO A 32 12.86 -1.98 4.49
CA PRO A 32 12.44 -0.83 5.28
C PRO A 32 12.20 0.41 4.41
N ALA A 33 11.10 1.12 4.66
CA ALA A 33 10.73 2.34 3.96
C ALA A 33 11.89 3.37 3.92
N ALA A 34 12.63 3.52 5.02
CA ALA A 34 13.81 4.39 5.10
C ALA A 34 14.93 4.03 4.09
N GLY A 35 15.10 2.75 3.79
CA GLY A 35 16.04 2.28 2.77
C GLY A 35 15.60 2.70 1.36
N ILE A 36 14.30 2.57 1.08
CA ILE A 36 13.70 3.01 -0.18
C ILE A 36 13.83 4.54 -0.31
N ALA A 37 13.49 5.30 0.73
CA ALA A 37 13.63 6.76 0.74
C ALA A 37 15.08 7.18 0.47
N THR A 38 16.06 6.50 1.05
CA THR A 38 17.48 6.75 0.79
C THR A 38 17.84 6.53 -0.68
N ALA A 39 17.33 5.48 -1.32
CA ALA A 39 17.54 5.24 -2.74
C ALA A 39 16.90 6.32 -3.63
N LEU A 40 15.67 6.74 -3.31
CA LEU A 40 14.99 7.82 -4.05
C LEU A 40 15.70 9.17 -3.90
N ARG A 41 16.23 9.48 -2.71
CA ARG A 41 17.02 10.70 -2.50
C ARG A 41 18.31 10.70 -3.30
N ARG A 42 19.00 9.55 -3.41
CA ARG A 42 20.18 9.40 -4.28
C ARG A 42 19.84 9.63 -5.75
N LEU A 43 18.73 9.08 -6.23
CA LEU A 43 18.23 9.32 -7.59
C LEU A 43 18.02 10.82 -7.85
N LEU A 44 17.41 11.57 -6.91
CA LEU A 44 17.24 13.02 -7.04
C LEU A 44 18.58 13.76 -7.17
N VAL A 45 19.57 13.39 -6.34
CA VAL A 45 20.93 13.97 -6.40
C VAL A 45 21.60 13.67 -7.74
N GLU A 46 21.53 12.44 -8.22
CA GLU A 46 22.07 12.02 -9.53
C GLU A 46 21.45 12.79 -10.70
N ARG A 47 20.19 13.24 -10.56
CA ARG A 47 19.48 14.07 -11.55
C ARG A 47 19.65 15.58 -11.33
N GLY A 48 20.66 15.96 -10.55
CA GLY A 48 21.09 17.34 -10.38
C GLY A 48 20.19 18.14 -9.46
N VAL A 49 19.47 17.51 -8.53
CA VAL A 49 18.76 18.23 -7.47
C VAL A 49 19.77 18.57 -6.35
N PRO A 50 20.07 19.85 -6.11
CA PRO A 50 21.20 20.23 -5.27
C PRO A 50 20.93 20.07 -3.77
N VAL A 51 19.68 20.19 -3.34
CA VAL A 51 19.29 20.11 -1.92
C VAL A 51 18.09 19.19 -1.80
N VAL A 52 18.33 17.95 -1.37
CA VAL A 52 17.27 16.98 -1.11
C VAL A 52 17.06 16.87 0.40
N PRO A 53 15.83 17.02 0.92
CA PRO A 53 15.57 16.90 2.36
C PRO A 53 15.96 15.51 2.88
N ASP A 54 16.43 15.46 4.13
CA ASP A 54 16.73 14.20 4.83
C ASP A 54 15.42 13.55 5.28
N GLU A 55 14.79 12.86 4.35
CA GLU A 55 13.49 12.22 4.54
C GLU A 55 13.62 10.70 4.55
N SER A 56 12.90 10.08 5.48
CA SER A 56 12.84 8.64 5.71
C SER A 56 11.58 8.00 5.12
N ASP A 57 10.55 8.80 4.82
CA ASP A 57 9.34 8.37 4.14
C ASP A 57 9.49 8.51 2.60
N PRO A 58 9.45 7.41 1.83
CA PRO A 58 9.50 7.44 0.37
C PRO A 58 8.41 8.31 -0.27
N MET A 59 7.23 8.39 0.35
CA MET A 59 6.12 9.20 -0.16
C MET A 59 6.42 10.69 -0.05
N GLU A 60 7.05 11.11 1.03
CA GLU A 60 7.48 12.51 1.20
C GLU A 60 8.62 12.88 0.25
N VAL A 61 9.51 11.93 -0.09
CA VAL A 61 10.52 12.13 -1.16
C VAL A 61 9.85 12.32 -2.52
N LEU A 62 8.85 11.50 -2.86
CA LEU A 62 8.07 11.66 -4.10
C LEU A 62 7.32 12.99 -4.12
N ARG A 63 6.69 13.36 -3.00
CA ARG A 63 5.97 14.63 -2.85
C ARG A 63 6.92 15.81 -3.04
N TYR A 64 8.12 15.75 -2.47
CA TYR A 64 9.17 16.72 -2.71
C TYR A 64 9.55 16.77 -4.20
N ALA A 65 9.78 15.63 -4.86
CA ALA A 65 10.11 15.58 -6.28
C ALA A 65 9.05 16.26 -7.17
N ALA A 66 7.76 16.16 -6.80
CA ALA A 66 6.66 16.84 -7.50
C ALA A 66 6.71 18.37 -7.36
N THR A 67 7.26 18.90 -6.27
CA THR A 67 7.40 20.36 -6.06
C THR A 67 8.45 21.02 -6.95
N LEU A 68 9.37 20.23 -7.53
CA LEU A 68 10.48 20.73 -8.35
C LEU A 68 10.05 21.21 -9.74
N GLY A 69 8.79 20.97 -10.15
CA GLY A 69 8.30 21.36 -11.47
C GLY A 69 9.01 20.62 -12.62
N ARG A 70 9.53 19.41 -12.37
CA ARG A 70 10.26 18.57 -13.35
C ARG A 70 9.50 17.25 -13.58
N PRO A 71 8.45 17.22 -14.44
CA PRO A 71 7.55 16.07 -14.57
C PRO A 71 8.25 14.75 -14.92
N ALA A 72 9.29 14.80 -15.76
CA ALA A 72 10.06 13.61 -16.11
C ALA A 72 10.81 13.02 -14.91
N LEU A 73 11.35 13.87 -14.03
CA LEU A 73 12.03 13.45 -12.80
C LEU A 73 11.03 12.89 -11.79
N THR A 74 9.87 13.54 -11.63
CA THR A 74 8.81 13.05 -10.73
C THR A 74 8.35 11.65 -11.13
N ARG A 75 8.12 11.41 -12.43
CA ARG A 75 7.75 10.08 -12.96
C ARG A 75 8.83 9.04 -12.71
N GLU A 76 10.09 9.41 -12.85
CA GLU A 76 11.17 8.48 -12.60
C GLU A 76 11.31 8.08 -11.13
N VAL A 77 11.09 9.03 -10.21
CA VAL A 77 11.01 8.74 -8.77
C VAL A 77 9.81 7.86 -8.45
N GLU A 78 8.67 8.13 -9.09
CA GLU A 78 7.45 7.30 -8.98
C GLU A 78 7.71 5.86 -9.48
N ASP A 79 8.33 5.70 -10.65
CA ASP A 79 8.69 4.39 -11.22
C ASP A 79 9.65 3.62 -10.29
N ALA A 80 10.65 4.31 -9.74
CA ALA A 80 11.60 3.71 -8.80
C ALA A 80 10.93 3.28 -7.48
N LEU A 81 10.00 4.10 -6.96
CA LEU A 81 9.20 3.75 -5.79
C LEU A 81 8.32 2.53 -6.07
N CYS A 82 7.61 2.53 -7.20
CA CYS A 82 6.75 1.42 -7.60
C CYS A 82 7.55 0.11 -7.75
N ALA A 83 8.75 0.18 -8.34
CA ALA A 83 9.65 -0.98 -8.43
C ALA A 83 10.07 -1.51 -7.06
N ALA A 84 10.36 -0.63 -6.09
CA ALA A 84 10.69 -1.03 -4.73
C ALA A 84 9.48 -1.68 -4.01
N GLU A 85 8.29 -1.12 -4.16
CA GLU A 85 7.04 -1.70 -3.63
C GLU A 85 6.76 -3.10 -4.23
N LEU A 86 7.00 -3.28 -5.53
CA LEU A 86 6.89 -4.59 -6.18
C LEU A 86 7.82 -5.63 -5.56
N VAL A 87 9.07 -5.23 -5.24
CA VAL A 87 10.05 -6.11 -4.59
C VAL A 87 9.59 -6.45 -3.17
N ALA A 88 9.22 -5.44 -2.38
CA ALA A 88 8.73 -5.60 -1.02
C ALA A 88 7.54 -6.54 -0.96
N ALA A 89 6.55 -6.36 -1.85
CA ALA A 89 5.33 -7.16 -1.91
C ALA A 89 5.59 -8.64 -2.24
N ARG A 90 6.61 -8.95 -3.05
CA ARG A 90 6.98 -10.34 -3.37
C ARG A 90 7.58 -11.08 -2.18
N SER A 91 8.22 -10.38 -1.26
CA SER A 91 8.84 -10.94 -0.05
C SER A 91 7.99 -10.81 1.20
N ALA A 92 6.83 -10.15 1.13
CA ALA A 92 6.03 -9.83 2.30
C ALA A 92 5.44 -11.09 2.93
N GLU A 93 5.65 -11.24 4.24
CA GLU A 93 5.03 -12.32 5.01
C GLU A 93 3.62 -11.91 5.45
N PRO A 94 2.61 -12.80 5.33
CA PRO A 94 1.28 -12.53 5.82
C PRO A 94 1.28 -12.29 7.33
N THR A 95 0.51 -11.32 7.78
CA THR A 95 0.32 -11.11 9.22
C THR A 95 -0.44 -12.30 9.81
N PRO A 96 0.01 -12.88 10.94
CA PRO A 96 -0.70 -13.98 11.57
C PRO A 96 -2.19 -13.65 11.76
N TYR A 97 -3.05 -14.60 11.42
CA TYR A 97 -4.52 -14.47 11.49
C TYR A 97 -5.19 -13.47 10.54
N ALA A 98 -4.43 -12.77 9.67
CA ALA A 98 -5.02 -11.82 8.71
C ALA A 98 -6.00 -12.49 7.75
N ARG A 99 -5.71 -13.73 7.34
CA ARG A 99 -6.60 -14.54 6.49
C ARG A 99 -7.92 -14.82 7.22
N GLU A 100 -7.84 -15.27 8.44
CA GLU A 100 -8.96 -15.64 9.30
C GLU A 100 -9.86 -14.43 9.54
N LEU A 101 -9.27 -13.26 9.78
CA LEU A 101 -9.98 -11.99 9.91
C LEU A 101 -10.75 -11.64 8.64
N LEU A 102 -10.09 -11.71 7.47
CA LEU A 102 -10.73 -11.38 6.19
C LEU A 102 -11.85 -12.38 5.83
N VAL A 103 -11.63 -13.67 6.09
CA VAL A 103 -12.65 -14.71 5.90
C VAL A 103 -13.83 -14.50 6.84
N ALA A 104 -13.59 -14.19 8.13
CA ALA A 104 -14.64 -13.92 9.09
C ALA A 104 -15.43 -12.65 8.73
N ALA A 105 -14.76 -11.58 8.30
CA ALA A 105 -15.39 -10.37 7.80
C ALA A 105 -16.33 -10.70 6.62
N HIS A 106 -15.85 -11.46 5.64
CA HIS A 106 -16.67 -11.86 4.50
C HIS A 106 -17.89 -12.71 4.92
N ARG A 107 -17.71 -13.73 5.76
CA ARG A 107 -18.80 -14.61 6.23
C ARG A 107 -19.87 -13.87 7.04
N THR A 108 -19.47 -12.79 7.71
CA THR A 108 -20.37 -11.93 8.48
C THR A 108 -21.01 -10.81 7.65
N GLY A 109 -20.87 -10.85 6.32
CA GLY A 109 -21.49 -9.90 5.39
C GLY A 109 -20.76 -8.54 5.32
N ARG A 110 -19.56 -8.42 5.90
CA ARG A 110 -18.73 -7.22 5.80
C ARG A 110 -17.93 -7.24 4.49
N ARG A 111 -17.82 -6.06 3.86
CA ARG A 111 -16.90 -5.86 2.73
C ARG A 111 -15.52 -5.48 3.26
N SER A 112 -14.47 -6.03 2.66
CA SER A 112 -13.09 -5.66 2.97
C SER A 112 -12.32 -5.30 1.72
N SER A 113 -11.58 -4.20 1.76
CA SER A 113 -10.65 -3.78 0.71
C SER A 113 -9.33 -3.39 1.36
N PRO A 114 -8.18 -3.64 0.71
CA PRO A 114 -6.97 -2.93 1.07
C PRO A 114 -7.16 -1.42 0.83
N THR A 115 -6.55 -0.57 1.68
CA THR A 115 -6.50 0.89 1.50
C THR A 115 -5.71 1.30 0.25
N THR A 116 -4.68 0.52 -0.09
CA THR A 116 -3.77 0.80 -1.22
C THR A 116 -3.93 -0.28 -2.30
N PRO A 117 -4.11 0.09 -3.58
CA PRO A 117 -4.12 -0.90 -4.66
C PRO A 117 -2.74 -1.58 -4.78
N PRO A 118 -2.67 -2.88 -5.13
CA PRO A 118 -1.38 -3.50 -5.38
C PRO A 118 -0.69 -2.84 -6.58
N PRO A 119 0.66 -2.73 -6.57
CA PRO A 119 1.39 -2.15 -7.69
C PRO A 119 1.12 -2.90 -9.02
N PRO A 120 1.15 -2.22 -10.18
CA PRO A 120 0.49 -2.63 -11.43
C PRO A 120 1.02 -3.90 -12.12
N ALA A 121 1.90 -4.68 -11.49
CA ALA A 121 2.50 -5.87 -12.08
C ALA A 121 2.82 -7.00 -11.08
N VAL A 122 2.25 -7.02 -9.86
CA VAL A 122 2.41 -8.19 -8.97
C VAL A 122 1.35 -9.23 -9.29
N PRO A 123 1.67 -10.36 -9.94
CA PRO A 123 0.87 -11.56 -9.77
C PRO A 123 0.94 -11.95 -8.29
N ILE A 124 -0.16 -11.73 -7.56
CA ILE A 124 -0.37 -12.17 -6.18
C ILE A 124 -0.16 -13.70 -6.08
N SER A 125 1.06 -14.13 -5.78
CA SER A 125 1.46 -15.53 -5.60
C SER A 125 2.61 -15.56 -4.58
N PRO A 126 2.30 -15.69 -3.28
CA PRO A 126 1.54 -16.82 -2.78
C PRO A 126 0.46 -16.43 -1.76
N VAL A 127 -0.70 -16.03 -2.27
CA VAL A 127 -1.99 -16.19 -1.57
C VAL A 127 -2.79 -17.28 -2.32
N ARG A 128 -2.16 -18.45 -2.49
CA ARG A 128 -2.71 -19.54 -3.32
C ARG A 128 -3.97 -20.21 -2.75
N SER A 129 -4.47 -19.79 -1.59
CA SER A 129 -5.73 -20.27 -1.01
C SER A 129 -6.76 -19.19 -0.70
N TRP A 130 -6.55 -17.94 -1.13
CA TRP A 130 -7.59 -16.91 -0.97
C TRP A 130 -8.31 -16.80 -2.30
N SER A 131 -9.56 -17.23 -2.31
CA SER A 131 -10.39 -17.14 -3.49
C SER A 131 -10.47 -15.68 -3.96
N VAL A 132 -10.16 -15.46 -5.24
CA VAL A 132 -10.22 -14.19 -5.97
C VAL A 132 -11.60 -13.49 -5.82
N SER A 133 -12.61 -14.21 -5.35
CA SER A 133 -13.95 -13.70 -5.03
C SER A 133 -13.98 -12.68 -3.88
N CYS A 134 -13.05 -12.70 -2.93
CA CYS A 134 -13.05 -11.72 -1.82
C CYS A 134 -12.50 -10.35 -2.24
N ILE A 135 -11.60 -10.33 -3.24
CA ILE A 135 -10.96 -9.10 -3.75
C ILE A 135 -11.75 -8.52 -4.93
N ARG A 136 -12.43 -9.34 -5.76
CA ARG A 136 -13.16 -8.85 -6.95
C ARG A 136 -14.48 -8.12 -6.67
N SER A 137 -15.06 -8.22 -5.47
CA SER A 137 -16.29 -7.47 -5.14
C SER A 137 -16.09 -5.95 -4.99
N SER A 138 -14.86 -5.44 -5.11
CA SER A 138 -14.56 -4.00 -5.12
C SER A 138 -14.40 -3.40 -6.52
N ALA A 139 -14.35 -4.20 -7.58
CA ALA A 139 -14.21 -3.71 -8.96
C ALA A 139 -15.55 -3.40 -9.65
N GLY A 140 -16.56 -2.98 -8.88
CA GLY A 140 -17.74 -2.31 -9.40
C GLY A 140 -17.33 -0.94 -9.94
N ARG A 141 -16.86 -0.90 -11.18
CA ARG A 141 -16.47 0.31 -11.89
C ARG A 141 -17.73 1.15 -12.08
N THR A 142 -18.02 2.09 -11.18
CA THR A 142 -19.02 3.13 -11.41
C THR A 142 -18.50 3.99 -12.57
N PRO A 143 -19.21 4.10 -13.72
CA PRO A 143 -18.79 5.01 -14.77
C PRO A 143 -18.90 6.44 -14.23
N ILE A 144 -17.81 7.21 -14.34
CA ILE A 144 -17.80 8.64 -14.06
C ILE A 144 -18.68 9.31 -15.13
N PRO A 145 -19.78 9.99 -14.77
CA PRO A 145 -20.53 10.78 -15.74
C PRO A 145 -19.65 11.96 -16.17
N ARG A 146 -19.45 12.09 -17.48
CA ARG A 146 -18.84 13.30 -18.05
C ARG A 146 -19.82 14.45 -17.85
N ALA A 147 -19.39 15.46 -17.11
CA ALA A 147 -19.95 16.81 -17.16
C ALA A 147 -19.03 17.68 -18.01
#